data_AF-A0A090WB82-F1
#
_entry.id   AF-A0A090WB82-F1
#
_cell.length_a   1.000
_cell.length_b   1.000
_cell.length_c   1.000
_cell.angle_alpha   90.00
_cell.angle_beta   90.00
_cell.angle_gamma   90.00
#
_symmetry.space_group_name_H-M   'P 1'
#
loop_
_entity.id
_entity.type
_entity.pdbx_description
1 polymer ?
#
loop_
_entity_poly.entity_id
_entity_poly.type
_entity_poly.pdbx_seq_one_letter_code
_entity_poly.pdbx_strand_id
1 'polypeptide(L)'
;MANAQISNDITHNDALKALLTAKQKAEELNVVVNIAIVDAGANLKSFIRMDESFLGSIDIAIKKAKTSRYFNIATGDLGKLSQPGGIIYNIEHSNGGLITFPGDPDNKSK
;
A
#
# COMPACT_ATOMS: atom_id res chain seq x y z
N MET A 1 27.93 -15.11 -9.94
CA MET A 1 26.88 -14.11 -9.66
C MET A 1 25.83 -14.82 -8.83
N ALA A 2 25.67 -14.46 -7.55
CA ALA A 2 24.62 -15.07 -6.73
C ALA A 2 23.27 -14.70 -7.34
N ASN A 3 22.41 -15.68 -7.64
CA ASN A 3 21.02 -15.42 -7.97
C ASN A 3 20.38 -14.79 -6.73
N ALA A 4 20.34 -13.46 -6.69
CA ALA A 4 19.63 -12.69 -5.68
C ALA A 4 18.14 -12.96 -5.85
N GLN A 5 17.67 -14.01 -5.16
CA GLN A 5 16.31 -14.25 -4.67
C GLN A 5 15.13 -13.91 -5.61
N ILE A 6 14.47 -14.99 -6.07
CA ILE A 6 13.09 -15.12 -6.61
C ILE A 6 12.76 -14.33 -7.91
N SER A 7 12.44 -15.08 -8.97
CA SER A 7 12.18 -14.59 -10.34
C SER A 7 10.76 -14.08 -10.62
N ASN A 8 9.85 -14.08 -9.65
CA ASN A 8 8.44 -13.71 -9.82
C ASN A 8 8.06 -12.45 -9.04
N ASP A 9 9.03 -11.55 -8.84
CA ASP A 9 8.86 -10.33 -8.04
C ASP A 9 8.87 -9.08 -8.92
N ILE A 10 8.27 -7.99 -8.43
CA ILE A 10 8.25 -6.71 -9.13
C ILE A 10 9.69 -6.20 -9.33
N THR A 11 10.05 -5.88 -10.57
CA THR A 11 11.37 -5.33 -10.87
C THR A 11 11.50 -3.91 -10.32
N HIS A 12 12.74 -3.43 -10.14
CA HIS A 12 12.96 -2.03 -9.75
C HIS A 12 12.34 -1.05 -10.77
N ASN A 13 12.42 -1.38 -12.07
CA ASN A 13 11.87 -0.54 -13.13
C ASN A 13 10.34 -0.51 -13.09
N ASP A 14 9.69 -1.66 -12.86
CA ASP A 14 8.23 -1.72 -12.76
C ASP A 14 7.71 -1.02 -11.50
N ALA A 15 8.40 -1.18 -10.37
CA ALA A 15 8.07 -0.49 -9.13
C ALA A 15 8.17 1.03 -9.30
N LEU A 16 9.24 1.51 -9.93
CA LEU A 16 9.43 2.95 -10.23
C LEU A 16 8.36 3.45 -11.20
N LYS A 17 8.04 2.68 -12.25
CA LYS A 17 6.99 3.02 -13.20
C LYS A 17 5.64 3.15 -12.52
N ALA A 18 5.24 2.17 -11.71
CA ALA A 18 3.98 2.21 -10.96
C ALA A 18 3.91 3.41 -10.01
N LEU A 19 5.02 3.69 -9.31
CA LEU A 19 5.12 4.84 -8.41
C LEU A 19 4.94 6.17 -9.15
N LEU A 20 5.60 6.35 -10.30
CA LEU A 20 5.49 7.58 -11.09
C LEU A 20 4.10 7.75 -11.71
N THR A 21 3.47 6.67 -12.15
CA THR A 21 2.07 6.69 -12.62
C THR A 21 1.11 7.11 -11.50
N ALA A 22 1.27 6.57 -10.30
CA ALA A 22 0.46 6.96 -9.14
C ALA A 22 0.68 8.42 -8.73
N LYS A 23 1.94 8.89 -8.75
CA LYS A 23 2.26 10.30 -8.51
C LYS A 23 1.58 11.21 -9.53
N GLN A 24 1.69 10.89 -10.83
CA GLN A 24 1.06 11.68 -11.90
C GLN A 24 -0.46 11.75 -11.69
N LYS A 25 -1.10 10.63 -11.36
CA LYS A 25 -2.54 10.62 -11.07
C LYS A 25 -2.90 11.49 -9.86
N ALA A 26 -2.09 11.47 -8.81
CA ALA A 26 -2.30 12.35 -7.65
C ALA A 26 -2.19 13.84 -8.02
N GLU A 27 -1.23 14.20 -8.88
CA GLU A 27 -1.10 15.57 -9.43
C GLU A 27 -2.33 15.96 -10.26
N GLU A 28 -2.83 15.08 -11.13
CA GLU A 28 -4.06 15.30 -11.90
C GLU A 28 -5.29 15.52 -11.00
N LEU A 29 -5.33 14.86 -9.84
CA LEU A 29 -6.40 14.99 -8.84
C LEU A 29 -6.21 16.18 -7.88
N ASN A 30 -5.10 16.91 -7.97
CA ASN A 30 -4.71 17.98 -7.03
C ASN A 30 -4.67 17.50 -5.56
N VAL A 31 -4.13 16.30 -5.32
CA VAL A 31 -3.93 15.75 -3.98
C VAL A 31 -2.45 15.43 -3.74
N VAL A 32 -2.00 15.58 -2.50
CA VAL A 32 -0.63 15.22 -2.07
C VAL A 32 -0.65 13.92 -1.28
N VAL A 33 0.12 12.92 -1.72
CA VAL A 33 0.09 11.56 -1.16
C VAL A 33 1.48 11.01 -0.86
N ASN A 34 1.50 9.95 -0.05
CA ASN A 34 2.64 9.07 0.11
C ASN A 34 2.33 7.77 -0.64
N ILE A 35 3.28 7.27 -1.42
CA ILE A 35 3.10 6.08 -2.26
C ILE A 35 4.20 5.09 -1.89
N ALA A 36 3.81 3.87 -1.54
CA ALA A 36 4.72 2.77 -1.21
C ALA A 36 4.43 1.58 -2.13
N ILE A 37 5.49 1.00 -2.69
CA ILE A 37 5.46 -0.24 -3.46
C ILE A 37 6.27 -1.28 -2.71
N VAL A 38 5.71 -2.47 -2.54
CA VAL A 38 6.38 -3.60 -1.87
C VAL A 38 6.55 -4.78 -2.81
N ASP A 39 7.54 -5.60 -2.51
CA ASP A 39 7.88 -6.82 -3.24
C ASP A 39 7.00 -8.02 -2.80
N ALA A 40 7.27 -9.20 -3.35
CA ALA A 40 6.49 -10.41 -3.10
C ALA A 40 6.51 -10.84 -1.63
N GLY A 41 7.57 -10.50 -0.89
CA GLY A 41 7.75 -10.71 0.55
C GLY A 41 7.26 -9.55 1.41
N ALA A 42 6.59 -8.56 0.82
CA ALA A 42 6.15 -7.32 1.46
C ALA A 42 7.30 -6.44 1.98
N ASN A 43 8.50 -6.55 1.39
CA ASN A 43 9.60 -5.64 1.65
C ASN A 43 9.45 -4.38 0.80
N LEU A 44 9.83 -3.23 1.34
CA LEU A 44 9.73 -1.96 0.63
C LEU A 44 10.66 -1.95 -0.59
N LYS A 45 10.09 -1.68 -1.77
CA LYS A 45 10.80 -1.68 -3.06
C LYS A 45 10.97 -0.28 -3.63
N SER A 46 9.96 0.56 -3.46
CA SER A 46 9.99 1.96 -3.89
C SER A 46 9.06 2.80 -3.03
N PHE A 47 9.43 4.05 -2.79
CA PHE A 47 8.65 4.96 -1.96
C PHE A 47 8.83 6.40 -2.42
N ILE A 48 7.75 7.18 -2.39
CA ILE A 48 7.80 8.62 -2.54
C ILE A 48 6.81 9.27 -1.58
N ARG A 49 7.30 10.34 -0.95
CA ARG A 49 6.47 11.33 -0.26
C ARG A 49 6.38 12.54 -1.18
N MET A 50 5.19 12.90 -1.64
CA MET A 50 5.01 14.17 -2.34
C MET A 50 5.27 15.33 -1.38
N ASP A 51 5.78 16.44 -1.90
CA ASP A 51 5.96 17.66 -1.12
C ASP A 51 4.64 18.07 -0.46
N GLU A 52 4.72 18.63 0.75
CA GLU A 52 3.57 19.03 1.57
C GLU A 52 2.58 17.91 1.99
N SER A 53 2.83 16.64 1.62
CA SER A 53 1.99 15.53 2.10
C SER A 53 2.20 15.23 3.60
N PHE A 54 1.14 14.74 4.25
CA PHE A 54 1.14 14.46 5.69
C PHE A 54 2.26 13.50 6.11
N LEU A 55 3.01 13.86 7.16
CA LEU A 55 4.11 13.05 7.69
C LEU A 55 3.63 11.69 8.22
N GLY A 56 2.48 11.66 8.90
CA GLY A 56 1.88 10.41 9.41
C GLY A 56 1.47 9.44 8.29
N SER A 57 1.29 9.93 7.06
CA SER A 57 0.90 9.09 5.93
C SER A 57 2.05 8.26 5.36
N ILE A 58 3.30 8.48 5.79
CA ILE A 58 4.46 7.64 5.42
C ILE A 58 4.24 6.20 5.90
N ASP A 59 4.01 6.03 7.20
CA ASP A 59 3.79 4.71 7.80
C ASP A 59 2.51 4.06 7.29
N ILE A 60 1.44 4.85 7.14
CA ILE A 60 0.15 4.38 6.61
C ILE A 60 0.32 3.82 5.19
N ALA A 61 1.02 4.52 4.30
CA ALA A 61 1.22 4.06 2.92
C ALA A 61 1.99 2.73 2.88
N ILE A 62 3.05 2.61 3.67
CA ILE A 62 3.84 1.38 3.77
C ILE A 62 2.98 0.24 4.33
N LYS A 63 2.25 0.46 5.42
CA LYS A 63 1.37 -0.56 6.02
C LYS A 63 0.24 -0.98 5.09
N LYS A 64 -0.34 -0.08 4.31
CA LYS A 64 -1.34 -0.43 3.28
C LYS A 64 -0.74 -1.36 2.22
N ALA A 65 0.42 -1.01 1.68
CA ALA A 65 1.10 -1.86 0.69
C ALA A 65 1.41 -3.25 1.25
N LYS A 66 1.93 -3.33 2.48
CA LYS A 66 2.19 -4.60 3.17
C LYS A 66 0.92 -5.39 3.43
N THR A 67 -0.13 -4.75 3.92
CA THR A 67 -1.43 -5.40 4.19
C THR A 67 -2.00 -5.99 2.91
N SER A 68 -2.05 -5.20 1.83
CA SER A 68 -2.52 -5.69 0.53
C SER A 68 -1.71 -6.89 0.05
N ARG A 69 -0.39 -6.88 0.27
CA ARG A 69 0.48 -7.96 -0.16
C ARG A 69 0.32 -9.23 0.69
N TYR A 70 0.23 -9.11 2.01
CA TYR A 70 0.09 -10.27 2.90
C TYR A 70 -1.17 -11.09 2.63
N PHE A 71 -2.26 -10.43 2.22
CA PHE A 71 -3.56 -11.07 2.03
C PHE A 71 -4.02 -11.10 0.56
N ASN A 72 -3.23 -10.53 -0.37
CA ASN A 72 -3.55 -10.39 -1.79
C ASN A 72 -4.97 -9.83 -2.04
N ILE A 73 -5.36 -8.82 -1.26
CA ILE A 73 -6.68 -8.17 -1.28
C ILE A 73 -6.50 -6.68 -1.03
N ALA A 74 -7.34 -5.83 -1.61
CA ALA A 74 -7.32 -4.40 -1.30
C ALA A 74 -7.63 -4.18 0.19
N THR A 75 -6.91 -3.26 0.84
CA THR A 75 -7.08 -2.98 2.27
C THR A 75 -8.52 -2.63 2.66
N GLY A 76 -9.23 -1.90 1.80
CA GLY A 76 -10.64 -1.54 2.03
C GLY A 76 -11.59 -2.74 1.98
N ASP A 77 -11.30 -3.75 1.16
CA ASP A 77 -12.09 -4.99 1.12
C ASP A 77 -11.79 -5.88 2.31
N LEU A 78 -10.52 -5.92 2.76
CA LEU A 78 -10.16 -6.56 4.03
C LEU A 78 -10.89 -5.92 5.21
N GLY A 79 -11.03 -4.59 5.22
CA GLY A 79 -11.78 -3.85 6.24
C GLY A 79 -13.24 -4.22 6.36
N LYS A 80 -13.89 -4.65 5.27
CA LYS A 80 -15.29 -5.12 5.31
C LYS A 80 -15.40 -6.42 6.13
N LEU A 81 -14.35 -7.23 6.12
CA LEU A 81 -14.30 -8.52 6.83
C LEU A 81 -13.86 -8.38 8.29
N SER A 82 -13.15 -7.29 8.64
CA SER A 82 -12.61 -7.02 9.98
C SER A 82 -13.47 -6.10 10.86
N GLN A 83 -14.69 -5.75 10.41
CA GLN A 83 -15.65 -5.00 11.25
C GLN A 83 -16.03 -5.79 12.52
N PRO A 84 -16.51 -5.14 13.60
CA PRO A 84 -17.08 -5.82 14.76
C PRO A 84 -18.13 -6.87 14.35
N GLY A 85 -17.94 -8.11 14.80
CA GLY A 85 -18.77 -9.26 14.42
C GLY A 85 -18.39 -9.94 13.09
N GLY A 86 -17.39 -9.42 12.38
CA GLY A 86 -16.81 -10.03 11.19
C GLY A 86 -15.88 -11.21 11.49
N ILE A 87 -15.62 -12.03 10.47
CA ILE A 87 -14.86 -13.30 10.60
C ILE A 87 -13.38 -13.11 10.98
N ILE A 88 -12.84 -11.91 10.79
CA ILE A 88 -11.45 -11.55 11.11
C ILE A 88 -11.36 -10.24 11.90
N TYR A 89 -12.31 -10.04 12.82
CA TYR A 89 -12.30 -8.89 13.73
C TYR A 89 -10.95 -8.80 14.50
N ASN A 90 -10.39 -7.59 14.60
CA ASN A 90 -9.09 -7.26 15.20
C ASN A 90 -7.85 -7.78 14.45
N ILE A 91 -7.97 -8.16 13.17
CA ILE A 91 -6.80 -8.54 12.35
C ILE A 91 -5.73 -7.44 12.30
N GLU A 92 -6.13 -6.18 12.46
CA GLU A 92 -5.29 -4.99 12.50
C GLU A 92 -4.17 -5.08 13.54
N HIS A 93 -4.34 -5.85 14.61
CA HIS A 93 -3.33 -6.01 15.66
C HIS A 93 -2.19 -6.98 15.27
N SER A 94 -2.38 -7.77 14.19
CA SER A 94 -1.37 -8.70 13.69
C SER A 94 -0.25 -7.97 12.92
N ASN A 95 0.85 -8.69 12.64
CA ASN A 95 1.92 -8.24 11.73
C ASN A 95 2.53 -6.85 12.07
N GLY A 96 2.51 -6.46 13.34
CA GLY A 96 3.00 -5.14 13.78
C GLY A 96 2.09 -3.98 13.40
N GLY A 97 0.81 -4.24 13.11
CA GLY A 97 -0.21 -3.27 12.79
C GLY A 97 -0.52 -3.22 11.30
N LEU A 98 -1.73 -3.64 10.92
CA LEU A 98 -2.25 -3.54 9.55
C LEU A 98 -3.12 -2.30 9.37
N ILE A 99 -3.36 -1.92 8.10
CA ILE A 99 -4.31 -0.88 7.74
C ILE A 99 -5.40 -1.49 6.85
N THR A 100 -6.65 -1.36 7.27
CA THR A 100 -7.82 -2.00 6.65
C THR A 100 -8.82 -1.00 6.07
N PHE A 101 -8.40 0.24 5.81
CA PHE A 101 -9.20 1.21 5.06
C PHE A 101 -8.62 1.48 3.67
N PRO A 102 -9.44 1.92 2.69
CA PRO A 102 -9.01 2.11 1.30
C PRO A 102 -7.79 3.04 1.14
N GLY A 103 -6.95 2.75 0.15
CA GLY A 103 -5.77 3.54 -0.22
C GLY A 103 -6.03 4.65 -1.24
N ASP A 104 -7.12 4.57 -1.99
CA ASP A 104 -7.39 5.42 -3.14
C ASP A 104 -8.02 6.77 -2.72
N PRO A 105 -7.42 7.93 -3.07
CA PRO A 105 -8.02 9.24 -2.83
C PRO A 105 -9.30 9.50 -3.63
N ASP A 106 -9.52 8.81 -4.76
CA ASP A 106 -10.76 8.89 -5.55
C ASP A 106 -11.91 8.06 -4.98
N ASN A 107 -11.65 7.23 -3.96
CA ASN A 107 -12.69 6.45 -3.29
C ASN A 107 -13.51 7.33 -2.34
N LYS A 108 -14.30 8.23 -2.92
CA LYS A 108 -15.50 8.75 -2.28
C LYS A 108 -16.49 7.60 -2.26
N SER A 109 -16.61 6.94 -1.10
CA SER A 109 -17.74 6.07 -0.82
C SER A 109 -19.02 6.83 -1.18
N LYS A 110 -19.64 6.45 -2.30
CA LYS A 110 -21.05 6.72 -2.53
C LYS A 110 -21.87 5.81 -1.62
#